data_AF-A0A6J1Z5N5-F1
#
_entry.id   AF-A0A6J1Z5N5-F1
#
_cell.length_a   1.000
_cell.length_b   1.000
_cell.length_c   1.000
_cell.angle_alpha   90.00
_cell.angle_beta   90.00
_cell.angle_gamma   90.00
#
_symmetry.space_group_name_H-M   'P 1'
#
loop_
_entity.id
_entity.type
_entity.pdbx_description
1 polymer ?
#
loop_
_entity_poly.entity_id
_entity_poly.type
_entity_poly.pdbx_seq_one_letter_code
_entity_poly.pdbx_strand_id
1 'polypeptide(L)'
;MYLEGFPRKYVAAQLHLHWGETGSLGGSEHQINSEATAAELHIVHYDSDSYGSLSEAAPMPQGLAVLGILIEASQQPTVTICSVCERLTPNVDLFQTLPFQVGETKNPAYEHILSHLHEIRNKDQKTSVPPFNVGELLPQRLDQFFRYNGSLTTPPCYQSVLWTVFNRKAQISIGQLEELQETLFSTEEEPSRPLVRNYRAPQPLNQRTVFTSFIQVGSVYTTGEMLSLAVGILVCCLCLLLAVYFIARKIRKKRLGNRKSVVFTSARATEA
;
A
#
# COMPACT_ATOMS: atom_id res chain seq x y z
N MET A 1 27.59 -5.25 6.78
CA MET A 1 26.43 -4.42 7.16
C MET A 1 25.62 -5.22 8.18
N TYR A 2 25.32 -4.63 9.35
CA TYR A 2 24.48 -5.26 10.38
C TYR A 2 23.19 -4.47 10.52
N LEU A 3 22.10 -5.15 10.87
CA LEU A 3 20.84 -4.47 11.19
C LEU A 3 20.81 -4.09 12.68
N GLU A 4 20.63 -2.80 12.97
CA GLU A 4 20.34 -2.32 14.32
C GLU A 4 18.83 -2.40 14.61
N GLY A 5 18.45 -2.53 15.89
CA GLY A 5 17.03 -2.63 16.29
C GLY A 5 16.39 -4.01 16.07
N PHE A 6 17.20 -5.05 15.89
CA PHE A 6 16.78 -6.45 15.84
C PHE A 6 17.18 -7.19 17.12
N PRO A 7 16.49 -8.30 17.49
CA PRO A 7 16.80 -9.06 18.71
C PRO A 7 18.18 -9.72 18.72
N ARG A 8 18.80 -9.87 17.54
CA ARG A 8 20.09 -10.53 17.31
C ARG A 8 20.85 -9.76 16.24
N LYS A 9 22.13 -10.08 16.09
CA LYS A 9 22.99 -9.50 15.07
C LYS A 9 22.80 -10.21 13.72
N TYR A 10 22.05 -9.56 12.83
CA TYR A 10 21.83 -10.02 11.46
C TYR A 10 22.85 -9.39 10.51
N VAL A 11 23.58 -10.22 9.74
CA VAL A 11 24.53 -9.80 8.70
C VAL A 11 23.95 -9.92 7.30
N ALA A 12 24.21 -8.93 6.45
CA ALA A 12 23.81 -8.99 5.04
C ALA A 12 24.52 -10.13 4.31
N ALA A 13 23.78 -10.87 3.48
CA ALA A 13 24.30 -11.98 2.68
C ALA A 13 24.09 -11.79 1.18
N GLN A 14 22.90 -11.38 0.76
CA GLN A 14 22.56 -11.14 -0.64
C GLN A 14 21.40 -10.14 -0.77
N LEU A 15 21.19 -9.65 -1.99
CA LEU A 15 19.96 -8.96 -2.39
C LEU A 15 19.44 -9.52 -3.70
N HIS A 16 18.14 -9.40 -3.94
CA HIS A 16 17.48 -9.79 -5.20
C HIS A 16 16.20 -9.00 -5.42
N LEU A 17 15.69 -9.04 -6.67
CA LEU A 17 14.52 -8.28 -7.11
C LEU A 17 13.40 -9.23 -7.56
N HIS A 18 12.16 -8.80 -7.35
CA HIS A 18 10.94 -9.37 -7.90
C HIS A 18 10.26 -8.31 -8.77
N TRP A 19 9.75 -8.69 -9.94
CA TRP A 19 9.11 -7.77 -10.88
C TRP A 19 8.01 -8.45 -11.69
N GLY A 20 7.19 -7.60 -12.31
CA GLY A 20 6.08 -8.02 -13.16
C GLY A 20 6.51 -8.38 -14.59
N GLU A 21 5.68 -7.98 -15.54
CA GLU A 21 5.97 -8.00 -16.97
C GLU A 21 5.63 -6.63 -17.58
N THR A 22 6.16 -6.33 -18.76
CA THR A 22 5.87 -5.08 -19.47
C THR A 22 4.36 -4.86 -19.60
N GLY A 23 3.91 -3.65 -19.25
CA GLY A 23 2.49 -3.27 -19.27
C GLY A 23 1.69 -3.70 -18.03
N SER A 24 2.26 -4.46 -17.10
CA SER A 24 1.64 -4.74 -15.80
C SER A 24 2.01 -3.65 -14.79
N LEU A 25 1.01 -3.16 -14.04
CA LEU A 25 1.21 -2.25 -12.92
C LEU A 25 1.67 -2.96 -11.62
N GLY A 26 1.64 -4.30 -11.60
CA GLY A 26 2.00 -5.12 -10.44
C GLY A 26 3.18 -6.04 -10.69
N GLY A 27 4.05 -6.15 -9.68
CA GLY A 27 5.23 -7.02 -9.66
C GLY A 27 5.90 -7.21 -8.30
N SER A 28 5.46 -6.49 -7.26
CA SER A 28 5.88 -6.75 -5.87
C SER A 28 5.22 -7.99 -5.27
N GLU A 29 5.90 -8.64 -4.33
CA GLU A 29 5.34 -9.78 -3.59
C GLU A 29 4.42 -9.29 -2.46
N HIS A 30 4.85 -8.25 -1.74
CA HIS A 30 4.06 -7.59 -0.71
C HIS A 30 3.08 -6.57 -1.32
N GLN A 31 2.01 -6.32 -0.55
CA GLN A 31 1.02 -5.29 -0.82
C GLN A 31 0.76 -4.50 0.47
N ILE A 32 0.52 -3.20 0.33
CA ILE A 32 0.05 -2.34 1.41
C ILE A 32 -1.36 -1.90 1.03
N ASN A 33 -2.34 -2.14 1.90
CA ASN A 33 -3.76 -1.85 1.65
C ASN A 33 -4.28 -2.46 0.33
N SER A 34 -3.85 -3.69 0.01
CA SER A 34 -4.18 -4.41 -1.23
C SER A 34 -3.63 -3.79 -2.51
N GLU A 35 -2.71 -2.84 -2.41
CA GLU A 35 -2.02 -2.24 -3.55
C GLU A 35 -0.62 -2.86 -3.70
N ALA A 36 -0.38 -3.46 -4.86
CA ALA A 36 0.95 -3.87 -5.29
C ALA A 36 1.71 -2.69 -5.92
N THR A 37 3.02 -2.84 -6.06
CA THR A 37 3.89 -1.92 -6.79
C THR A 37 4.58 -2.64 -7.95
N ALA A 38 5.35 -1.90 -8.76
CA ALA A 38 5.92 -2.41 -10.00
C ALA A 38 6.99 -3.50 -9.80
N ALA A 39 7.74 -3.39 -8.70
CA ALA A 39 8.77 -4.37 -8.32
C ALA A 39 8.99 -4.34 -6.79
N GLU A 40 9.79 -5.28 -6.29
CA GLU A 40 10.20 -5.33 -4.90
C GLU A 40 11.66 -5.79 -4.77
N LEU A 41 12.43 -5.09 -3.94
CA LEU A 41 13.79 -5.46 -3.57
C LEU A 41 13.78 -6.17 -2.21
N HIS A 42 14.48 -7.30 -2.13
CA HIS A 42 14.78 -8.00 -0.91
C HIS A 42 16.26 -7.91 -0.58
N ILE A 43 16.59 -7.46 0.64
CA ILE A 43 17.94 -7.54 1.20
C ILE A 43 17.94 -8.57 2.32
N VAL A 44 18.60 -9.71 2.08
CA VAL A 44 18.57 -10.88 2.94
C VAL A 44 19.74 -10.86 3.91
N HIS A 45 19.41 -11.02 5.19
CA HIS A 45 20.36 -11.13 6.28
C HIS A 45 20.15 -12.43 7.05
N TYR A 46 21.19 -12.93 7.71
CA TYR A 46 21.09 -14.07 8.62
C TYR A 46 21.65 -13.75 10.00
N ASP A 47 21.13 -14.43 11.01
CA ASP A 47 21.58 -14.34 12.40
C ASP A 47 22.99 -14.93 12.56
N SER A 48 23.98 -14.05 12.64
CA SER A 48 25.39 -14.42 12.81
C SER A 48 25.81 -14.67 14.25
N ASP A 49 24.96 -14.33 15.23
CA ASP A 49 25.26 -14.65 16.63
C ASP A 49 25.04 -16.15 16.90
N SER A 50 24.10 -16.78 16.19
CA SER A 50 23.73 -18.19 16.41
C SER A 50 24.21 -19.17 15.34
N TYR A 51 24.45 -18.71 14.11
CA TYR A 51 24.72 -19.60 12.96
C TYR A 51 25.96 -19.15 12.17
N GLY A 52 26.71 -20.11 11.62
CA GLY A 52 27.91 -19.83 10.85
C GLY A 52 27.66 -19.45 9.39
N SER A 53 26.44 -19.63 8.88
CA SER A 53 26.10 -19.36 7.48
C SER A 53 24.62 -19.10 7.25
N LEU A 54 24.32 -18.47 6.09
CA LEU A 54 22.94 -18.26 5.62
C LEU A 54 22.17 -19.58 5.50
N SER A 55 22.79 -20.64 4.97
CA SER A 55 22.13 -21.93 4.74
C SER A 55 21.78 -22.66 6.04
N GLU A 56 22.63 -22.55 7.06
CA GLU A 56 22.39 -23.10 8.40
C GLU A 56 21.25 -22.34 9.11
N ALA A 57 21.20 -21.02 8.95
CA ALA A 57 20.17 -20.19 9.54
C ALA A 57 18.80 -20.31 8.83
N ALA A 58 18.80 -20.58 7.51
CA ALA A 58 17.60 -20.59 6.68
C ALA A 58 16.45 -21.51 7.14
N PRO A 59 16.67 -22.72 7.68
CA PRO A 59 15.57 -23.54 8.21
C PRO A 59 15.17 -23.17 9.64
N MET A 60 15.88 -22.25 10.30
CA MET A 60 15.76 -22.02 11.74
C MET A 60 14.78 -20.88 12.07
N PRO A 61 13.98 -20.99 13.15
CA PRO A 61 13.06 -19.93 13.54
C PRO A 61 13.77 -18.58 13.74
N GLN A 62 13.32 -17.55 13.02
CA GLN A 62 13.95 -16.22 12.99
C GLN A 62 15.45 -16.26 12.65
N GLY A 63 15.93 -17.30 11.96
CA GLY A 63 17.32 -17.37 11.50
C GLY A 63 17.64 -16.32 10.44
N LEU A 64 16.63 -15.80 9.75
CA LEU A 64 16.76 -14.77 8.72
C LEU A 64 16.03 -13.48 9.09
N ALA A 65 16.59 -12.36 8.64
CA ALA A 65 15.91 -11.07 8.60
C ALA A 65 15.94 -10.53 7.17
N VAL A 66 14.79 -10.18 6.62
CA VAL A 66 14.68 -9.65 5.25
C VAL A 66 14.08 -8.26 5.28
N LEU A 67 14.75 -7.34 4.59
CA LEU A 67 14.23 -6.01 4.30
C LEU A 67 13.51 -6.04 2.96
N GLY A 68 12.21 -5.72 2.95
CA GLY A 68 11.39 -5.57 1.75
C GLY A 68 11.20 -4.10 1.41
N ILE A 69 11.61 -3.72 0.19
CA ILE A 69 11.48 -2.36 -0.35
C ILE A 69 10.57 -2.45 -1.57
N LEU A 70 9.36 -1.92 -1.45
CA LEU A 70 8.45 -1.77 -2.59
C LEU A 70 8.97 -0.70 -3.55
N ILE A 71 8.89 -0.94 -4.86
CA ILE A 71 9.45 -0.08 -5.90
C ILE A 71 8.32 0.38 -6.84
N GLU A 72 8.15 1.68 -6.98
CA GLU A 72 7.24 2.28 -7.95
C GLU A 72 8.01 2.89 -9.12
N ALA A 73 7.39 2.89 -10.30
CA ALA A 73 7.90 3.68 -11.42
C ALA A 73 7.50 5.15 -11.23
N SER A 74 8.45 6.06 -11.40
CA SER A 74 8.16 7.49 -11.40
C SER A 74 7.23 7.80 -12.57
N GLN A 75 5.99 8.19 -12.28
CA GLN A 75 5.10 8.72 -13.32
C GLN A 75 5.68 10.04 -13.81
N GLN A 76 5.72 10.25 -15.13
CA GLN A 76 5.87 11.61 -15.65
C GLN A 76 4.80 12.49 -14.98
N PRO A 77 5.12 13.72 -14.54
CA PRO A 77 4.09 14.60 -14.05
C PRO A 77 3.05 14.74 -15.16
N THR A 78 1.84 14.27 -14.90
CA THR A 78 0.70 14.56 -15.77
C THR A 78 0.58 16.06 -15.77
N VAL A 79 0.94 16.69 -16.89
CA VAL A 79 0.69 18.11 -17.10
C VAL A 79 -0.82 18.25 -16.99
N THR A 80 -1.29 18.68 -15.82
CA THR A 80 -2.68 19.11 -15.67
C THR A 80 -2.74 20.39 -16.47
N ILE A 81 -3.08 20.29 -17.75
CA ILE A 81 -3.35 21.46 -18.57
C ILE A 81 -4.49 22.17 -17.85
N CYS A 82 -4.18 23.32 -17.25
CA CYS A 82 -5.19 24.17 -16.64
C CYS A 82 -6.21 24.49 -17.75
N SER A 83 -7.47 24.15 -17.56
CA SER A 83 -8.57 24.41 -18.53
C SER A 83 -8.83 25.91 -18.78
N VAL A 84 -8.04 26.78 -18.13
CA VAL A 84 -7.94 28.21 -18.39
C VAL A 84 -6.96 28.50 -19.54
N CYS A 85 -5.87 27.72 -19.67
CA CYS A 85 -4.85 27.92 -20.70
C CYS A 85 -5.36 27.58 -22.12
N GLU A 86 -6.22 26.57 -22.28
CA GLU A 86 -6.86 26.23 -23.57
C GLU A 86 -7.70 27.38 -24.16
N ARG A 87 -8.27 28.24 -23.30
CA ARG A 87 -9.13 29.36 -23.75
C ARG A 87 -8.36 30.59 -24.20
N LEU A 88 -7.09 30.72 -23.84
CA LEU A 88 -6.31 31.93 -24.13
C LEU A 88 -5.41 31.79 -25.36
N THR A 89 -5.21 30.58 -25.89
CA THR A 89 -4.40 30.34 -27.09
C THR A 89 -4.97 29.23 -27.97
N PRO A 90 -6.05 29.47 -28.73
CA PRO A 90 -6.68 28.44 -29.57
C PRO A 90 -5.81 27.93 -30.73
N ASN A 91 -4.63 28.50 -30.97
CA ASN A 91 -3.70 28.12 -32.05
C ASN A 91 -2.24 27.95 -31.59
N VAL A 92 -2.00 27.79 -30.29
CA VAL A 92 -0.67 27.40 -29.81
C VAL A 92 -0.74 25.93 -29.46
N ASP A 93 -0.05 25.09 -30.24
CA ASP A 93 0.18 23.72 -29.86
C ASP A 93 1.07 23.73 -28.60
N LEU A 94 0.41 23.61 -27.44
CA LEU A 94 1.07 23.62 -26.14
C LEU A 94 2.04 22.42 -25.99
N PHE A 95 1.86 21.36 -26.79
CA PHE A 95 2.76 20.22 -26.86
C PHE A 95 4.03 20.52 -27.67
N GLN A 96 4.04 21.55 -28.53
CA GLN A 96 5.17 21.86 -29.40
C GLN A 96 6.05 23.02 -28.89
N THR A 97 5.58 23.77 -27.89
CA THR A 97 6.27 24.99 -27.37
C THR A 97 6.92 24.82 -26.00
N LEU A 98 6.67 23.72 -25.29
CA LEU A 98 7.48 23.34 -24.13
C LEU A 98 8.50 22.31 -24.58
N PRO A 99 9.81 22.61 -24.60
CA PRO A 99 10.82 21.56 -24.55
C PRO A 99 10.75 20.93 -23.15
N PHE A 100 9.70 20.17 -22.88
CA PHE A 100 9.62 19.33 -21.71
C PHE A 100 10.35 18.03 -22.02
N GLN A 101 11.65 18.14 -22.27
CA GLN A 101 12.57 17.06 -21.94
C GLN A 101 12.72 17.06 -20.42
N VAL A 102 11.66 16.72 -19.68
CA VAL A 102 11.90 16.07 -18.40
C VAL A 102 12.17 14.63 -18.75
N GLY A 103 13.44 14.40 -19.10
CA GLY A 103 13.97 13.05 -19.14
C GLY A 103 13.60 12.40 -17.82
N GLU A 104 13.00 11.22 -17.89
CA GLU A 104 12.72 10.45 -16.70
C GLU A 104 14.01 10.34 -15.88
N THR A 105 13.98 10.85 -14.66
CA THR A 105 15.16 10.85 -13.81
C THR A 105 15.42 9.43 -13.35
N LYS A 106 16.38 8.77 -14.01
CA LYS A 106 16.90 7.46 -13.58
C LYS A 106 17.32 7.53 -12.12
N ASN A 107 17.01 6.48 -11.35
CA ASN A 107 17.55 6.31 -10.02
C ASN A 107 19.00 5.82 -10.11
N PRO A 108 20.00 6.63 -9.70
CA PRO A 108 21.41 6.27 -9.85
C PRO A 108 21.81 5.05 -9.00
N ALA A 109 21.17 4.85 -7.85
CA ALA A 109 21.47 3.72 -6.96
C ALA A 109 21.08 2.39 -7.61
N TYR A 110 19.90 2.33 -8.24
CA TYR A 110 19.45 1.16 -8.98
C TYR A 110 20.23 0.97 -10.29
N GLU A 111 20.70 2.04 -10.92
CA GLU A 111 21.49 1.97 -12.15
C GLU A 111 22.78 1.15 -11.97
N HIS A 112 23.39 1.15 -10.77
CA HIS A 112 24.54 0.29 -10.46
C HIS A 112 24.26 -1.20 -10.70
N ILE A 113 23.02 -1.63 -10.53
CA ILE A 113 22.58 -3.02 -10.78
C ILE A 113 22.06 -3.15 -12.21
N LEU A 114 21.13 -2.27 -12.62
CA LEU A 114 20.39 -2.40 -13.87
C LEU A 114 21.31 -2.34 -15.10
N SER A 115 22.32 -1.47 -15.06
CA SER A 115 23.30 -1.33 -16.15
C SER A 115 24.07 -2.61 -16.47
N HIS A 116 24.09 -3.62 -15.58
CA HIS A 116 24.78 -4.89 -15.79
C HIS A 116 23.86 -6.03 -16.23
N LEU A 117 22.53 -5.84 -16.32
CA LEU A 117 21.59 -6.91 -16.68
C LEU A 117 21.88 -7.52 -18.04
N HIS A 118 22.35 -6.71 -18.98
CA HIS A 118 22.69 -7.15 -20.34
C HIS A 118 23.88 -8.12 -20.40
N GLU A 119 24.69 -8.22 -19.33
CA GLU A 119 25.84 -9.11 -19.20
C GLU A 119 25.47 -10.49 -18.64
N ILE A 120 24.25 -10.63 -18.08
CA ILE A 120 23.76 -11.83 -17.40
C ILE A 120 22.37 -12.26 -17.90
N ARG A 121 22.13 -12.10 -19.21
CA ARG A 121 20.81 -12.34 -19.83
C ARG A 121 20.30 -13.75 -19.60
N ASN A 122 21.15 -14.77 -19.75
CA ASN A 122 20.75 -16.15 -19.63
C ASN A 122 20.98 -16.67 -18.20
N LYS A 123 20.18 -17.66 -17.82
CA LYS A 123 20.29 -18.31 -16.50
C LYS A 123 21.74 -18.76 -16.24
N ASP A 124 22.15 -18.66 -14.98
CA ASP A 124 23.47 -19.04 -14.44
C ASP A 124 24.67 -18.19 -14.90
N GLN A 125 24.47 -17.22 -15.80
CA GLN A 125 25.48 -16.20 -16.10
C GLN A 125 25.72 -15.28 -14.88
N LYS A 126 26.95 -14.76 -14.78
CA LYS A 126 27.39 -13.91 -13.68
C LYS A 126 28.28 -12.79 -14.20
N THR A 127 28.20 -11.64 -13.54
CA THR A 127 29.11 -10.51 -13.74
C THR A 127 29.51 -9.89 -12.41
N SER A 128 30.47 -8.97 -12.43
CA SER A 128 30.98 -8.25 -11.26
C SER A 128 30.52 -6.80 -11.29
N VAL A 129 29.80 -6.39 -10.24
CA VAL A 129 29.38 -5.00 -10.04
C VAL A 129 30.38 -4.31 -9.10
N PRO A 130 30.93 -3.13 -9.44
CA PRO A 130 31.76 -2.36 -8.51
C PRO A 130 31.03 -2.05 -7.20
N PRO A 131 31.71 -2.02 -6.04
CA PRO A 131 31.08 -1.66 -4.78
C PRO A 131 30.42 -0.27 -4.86
N PHE A 132 29.18 -0.18 -4.40
CA PHE A 132 28.41 1.07 -4.31
C PHE A 132 27.65 1.12 -2.98
N ASN A 133 27.06 2.28 -2.68
CA ASN A 133 26.33 2.48 -1.43
C ASN A 133 24.94 1.83 -1.47
N VAL A 134 24.83 0.60 -0.95
CA VAL A 134 23.56 -0.14 -0.86
C VAL A 134 22.49 0.61 -0.05
N GLY A 135 22.89 1.52 0.86
CA GLY A 135 21.95 2.36 1.60
C GLY A 135 21.09 3.27 0.72
N GLU A 136 21.55 3.60 -0.50
CA GLU A 136 20.81 4.42 -1.46
C GLU A 136 19.73 3.64 -2.21
N LEU A 137 19.69 2.31 -2.08
CA LEU A 137 18.57 1.48 -2.55
C LEU A 137 17.37 1.53 -1.60
N LEU A 138 17.59 1.96 -0.36
CA LEU A 138 16.54 2.05 0.65
C LEU A 138 15.68 3.32 0.44
N PRO A 139 14.42 3.31 0.88
CA PRO A 139 13.56 4.49 0.76
C PRO A 139 14.02 5.62 1.69
N GLN A 140 13.64 6.86 1.38
CA GLN A 140 14.05 8.05 2.14
C GLN A 140 13.70 8.02 3.64
N ARG A 141 12.62 7.31 4.02
CA ARG A 141 12.21 7.15 5.42
C ARG A 141 12.28 5.70 5.85
N LEU A 142 13.28 5.42 6.68
CA LEU A 142 13.53 4.10 7.27
C LEU A 142 12.81 3.90 8.61
N ASP A 143 12.30 4.97 9.21
CA ASP A 143 11.62 4.94 10.51
C ASP A 143 10.17 4.45 10.42
N GLN A 144 9.63 4.29 9.21
CA GLN A 144 8.27 3.80 8.95
C GLN A 144 8.31 2.43 8.26
N PHE A 145 8.04 1.37 9.01
CA PHE A 145 8.03 0.00 8.50
C PHE A 145 7.00 -0.88 9.22
N PHE A 146 6.72 -2.01 8.59
CA PHE A 146 5.94 -3.11 9.12
C PHE A 146 6.87 -4.26 9.52
N ARG A 147 6.59 -4.91 10.66
CA ARG A 147 7.36 -6.04 11.19
C ARG A 147 6.46 -7.23 11.44
N TYR A 148 6.81 -8.40 10.91
CA TYR A 148 6.04 -9.63 11.14
C TYR A 148 6.88 -10.91 10.93
N ASN A 149 6.42 -12.04 11.50
CA ASN A 149 7.02 -13.35 11.26
C ASN A 149 6.44 -13.98 9.98
N GLY A 150 7.32 -14.36 9.06
CA GLY A 150 6.94 -14.96 7.78
C GLY A 150 7.91 -16.05 7.32
N SER A 151 7.98 -16.22 6.01
CA SER A 151 8.75 -17.27 5.36
C SER A 151 9.62 -16.72 4.25
N LEU A 152 10.49 -17.58 3.71
CA LEU A 152 10.98 -17.43 2.34
C LEU A 152 9.79 -17.42 1.37
N THR A 153 9.90 -16.61 0.33
CA THR A 153 8.88 -16.49 -0.72
C THR A 153 9.12 -17.45 -1.89
N THR A 154 10.28 -18.11 -1.91
CA THR A 154 10.64 -19.18 -2.83
C THR A 154 10.79 -20.52 -2.10
N PRO A 155 10.61 -21.67 -2.80
CA PRO A 155 10.89 -22.98 -2.23
C PRO A 155 12.29 -23.04 -1.59
N PRO A 156 12.45 -23.66 -0.40
CA PRO A 156 11.48 -24.53 0.30
C PRO A 156 10.49 -23.81 1.23
N CYS A 157 10.36 -22.48 1.16
CA CYS A 157 9.37 -21.71 1.92
C CYS A 157 9.52 -21.82 3.46
N TYR A 158 10.74 -21.97 3.98
CA TYR A 158 10.98 -22.04 5.43
C TYR A 158 10.39 -20.83 6.16
N GLN A 159 9.68 -21.07 7.26
CA GLN A 159 9.09 -20.03 8.12
C GLN A 159 10.12 -19.47 9.12
N SER A 160 11.24 -18.99 8.58
CA SER A 160 12.43 -18.56 9.31
C SER A 160 12.67 -17.05 9.26
N VAL A 161 11.81 -16.30 8.56
CA VAL A 161 12.08 -14.91 8.21
C VAL A 161 11.37 -13.95 9.15
N LEU A 162 12.14 -13.09 9.79
CA LEU A 162 11.67 -11.87 10.44
C LEU A 162 11.62 -10.74 9.39
N TRP A 163 10.43 -10.46 8.88
CA TRP A 163 10.22 -9.50 7.80
C TRP A 163 10.19 -8.06 8.31
N THR A 164 10.85 -7.16 7.59
CA THR A 164 10.69 -5.71 7.72
C THR A 164 10.34 -5.13 6.36
N VAL A 165 9.10 -4.66 6.17
CA VAL A 165 8.65 -4.05 4.92
C VAL A 165 8.52 -2.55 5.12
N PHE A 166 9.25 -1.75 4.36
CA PHE A 166 9.19 -0.29 4.52
C PHE A 166 7.87 0.27 4.00
N ASN A 167 7.33 1.28 4.70
CA ASN A 167 6.09 1.96 4.29
C ASN A 167 6.31 2.90 3.10
N ARG A 168 7.49 3.52 3.01
CA ARG A 168 7.87 4.32 1.85
C ARG A 168 8.48 3.44 0.77
N LYS A 169 8.14 3.78 -0.48
CA LYS A 169 8.59 3.08 -1.67
C LYS A 169 9.88 3.70 -2.20
N ALA A 170 10.71 2.91 -2.86
CA ALA A 170 11.76 3.41 -3.73
C ALA A 170 11.17 3.75 -5.11
N GLN A 171 11.81 4.65 -5.84
CA GLN A 171 11.38 5.09 -7.17
C GLN A 171 12.46 4.80 -8.20
N ILE A 172 12.08 4.26 -9.35
CA ILE A 172 12.92 4.10 -10.55
C ILE A 172 12.22 4.72 -11.76
N SER A 173 12.95 5.03 -12.83
CA SER A 173 12.30 5.51 -14.06
C SER A 173 11.49 4.41 -14.75
N ILE A 174 10.58 4.77 -15.66
CA ILE A 174 9.84 3.78 -16.46
C ILE A 174 10.84 3.01 -17.33
N GLY A 175 11.79 3.70 -17.95
CA GLY A 175 12.86 3.03 -18.72
C GLY A 175 13.70 2.03 -17.90
N GLN A 176 13.94 2.31 -16.61
CA GLN A 176 14.62 1.36 -15.71
C GLN A 176 13.75 0.15 -15.38
N LEU A 177 12.44 0.34 -15.25
CA LEU A 177 11.50 -0.76 -15.05
C LEU A 177 11.40 -1.65 -16.29
N GLU A 178 11.33 -1.06 -17.48
CA GLU A 178 11.32 -1.79 -18.76
C GLU A 178 12.61 -2.60 -18.93
N GLU A 179 13.77 -2.02 -18.63
CA GLU A 179 15.05 -2.72 -18.64
C GLU A 179 15.04 -3.95 -17.72
N LEU A 180 14.48 -3.82 -16.51
CA LEU A 180 14.34 -4.94 -15.57
C LEU A 180 13.38 -6.02 -16.09
N GLN A 181 12.28 -5.64 -16.76
CA GLN A 181 11.24 -6.55 -17.23
C GLN A 181 11.60 -7.30 -18.52
N GLU A 182 12.48 -6.75 -19.35
CA GLU A 182 12.71 -7.25 -20.72
C GLU A 182 14.08 -7.87 -20.95
N THR A 183 15.07 -7.64 -20.07
CA THR A 183 16.47 -8.01 -20.36
C THR A 183 16.82 -9.47 -20.02
N LEU A 184 16.23 -10.03 -18.96
CA LEU A 184 16.63 -11.33 -18.42
C LEU A 184 15.79 -12.48 -18.97
N PHE A 185 16.43 -13.64 -19.11
CA PHE A 185 15.85 -14.90 -19.53
C PHE A 185 15.95 -15.95 -18.41
N SER A 186 14.92 -16.79 -18.32
CA SER A 186 14.82 -17.91 -17.37
C SER A 186 15.53 -19.18 -17.87
N THR A 187 16.02 -19.19 -19.11
CA THR A 187 16.67 -20.33 -19.76
C THR A 187 18.18 -20.11 -19.92
N GLU A 188 18.94 -21.21 -19.89
CA GLU A 188 20.39 -21.21 -20.12
C GLU A 188 20.72 -21.08 -21.61
N GLU A 189 19.89 -21.66 -22.46
CA GLU A 189 20.06 -21.71 -23.92
C GLU A 189 18.75 -21.37 -24.66
N GLU A 190 18.83 -21.32 -25.98
CA GLU A 190 17.67 -21.14 -26.87
C GLU A 190 16.71 -22.36 -26.84
N PRO A 191 15.39 -22.16 -27.00
CA PRO A 191 14.72 -20.88 -27.18
C PRO A 191 14.62 -20.08 -25.89
N SER A 192 15.03 -18.81 -25.96
CA SER A 192 15.03 -17.89 -24.83
C SER A 192 13.61 -17.62 -24.29
N ARG A 193 13.42 -17.73 -22.97
CA ARG A 193 12.16 -17.41 -22.28
C ARG A 193 12.33 -16.24 -21.33
N PRO A 194 11.62 -15.12 -21.49
CA PRO A 194 11.70 -13.98 -20.58
C PRO A 194 11.51 -14.37 -19.12
N LEU A 195 12.36 -13.84 -18.24
CA LEU A 195 12.21 -13.95 -16.80
C LEU A 195 11.28 -12.83 -16.32
N VAL A 196 9.97 -13.13 -16.29
CA VAL A 196 8.92 -12.21 -15.88
C VAL A 196 8.01 -12.85 -14.84
N ARG A 197 7.24 -12.03 -14.12
CA ARG A 197 6.31 -12.47 -13.08
C ARG A 197 6.97 -13.36 -12.02
N ASN A 198 8.19 -13.03 -11.63
CA ASN A 198 8.98 -13.79 -10.66
C ASN A 198 8.61 -13.45 -9.21
N TYR A 199 7.33 -13.20 -8.94
CA TYR A 199 6.78 -12.85 -7.62
C TYR A 199 5.75 -13.89 -7.18
N ARG A 200 5.68 -14.15 -5.87
CA ARG A 200 4.66 -14.98 -5.24
C ARG A 200 3.44 -14.13 -4.90
N ALA A 201 2.25 -14.69 -5.11
CA ALA A 201 1.01 -14.05 -4.67
C ALA A 201 0.96 -13.87 -3.14
N PRO A 202 0.31 -12.81 -2.62
CA PRO A 202 0.09 -12.64 -1.19
C PRO A 202 -0.52 -13.88 -0.54
N GLN A 203 -0.01 -14.26 0.63
CA GLN A 203 -0.45 -15.45 1.35
C GLN A 203 -1.40 -15.08 2.49
N PRO A 204 -2.30 -15.99 2.93
CA PRO A 204 -3.19 -15.75 4.05
C PRO A 204 -2.45 -15.29 5.32
N LEU A 205 -2.99 -14.28 5.99
CA LEU A 205 -2.38 -13.75 7.22
C LEU A 205 -2.42 -14.78 8.36
N ASN A 206 -3.41 -15.69 8.37
CA ASN A 206 -3.56 -16.76 9.35
C ASN A 206 -3.48 -16.23 10.80
N GLN A 207 -4.17 -15.12 11.08
CA GLN A 207 -4.22 -14.48 12.41
C GLN A 207 -2.88 -13.95 12.94
N ARG A 208 -1.82 -13.93 12.11
CA ARG A 208 -0.55 -13.30 12.49
C ARG A 208 -0.76 -11.79 12.71
N THR A 209 -0.12 -11.26 13.73
CA THR A 209 -0.07 -9.81 13.96
C THR A 209 1.03 -9.18 13.10
N VAL A 210 0.72 -8.04 12.49
CA VAL A 210 1.70 -7.19 11.80
C VAL A 210 1.88 -5.93 12.65
N PHE A 211 3.10 -5.68 13.11
CA PHE A 211 3.44 -4.51 13.90
C PHE A 211 3.85 -3.35 12.99
N THR A 212 3.52 -2.12 13.38
CA THR A 212 3.99 -0.90 12.71
C THR A 212 4.98 -0.16 13.61
N SER A 213 6.02 0.43 13.04
CA SER A 213 6.93 1.35 13.76
C SER A 213 6.38 2.78 13.90
N PHE A 214 5.23 3.05 13.28
CA PHE A 214 4.63 4.37 13.16
C PHE A 214 3.12 4.31 13.43
N ILE A 215 2.55 5.46 13.81
CA ILE A 215 1.10 5.60 14.00
C ILE A 215 0.46 5.78 12.62
N GLN A 216 -0.43 4.87 12.24
CA GLN A 216 -1.27 5.05 11.07
C GLN A 216 -2.39 6.05 11.40
N VAL A 217 -2.21 7.31 11.00
CA VAL A 217 -3.27 8.32 11.04
C VAL A 217 -4.21 8.05 9.86
N GLY A 218 -5.00 6.97 9.94
CA GLY A 218 -5.78 6.51 8.77
C GLY A 218 -6.88 5.47 9.02
N SER A 219 -7.06 4.97 10.25
CA SER A 219 -8.25 4.19 10.61
C SER A 219 -8.91 4.83 11.83
N VAL A 220 -9.48 6.02 11.62
CA VAL A 220 -10.23 6.75 12.65
C VAL A 220 -11.65 6.19 12.68
N TYR A 221 -11.80 4.96 13.16
CA TYR A 221 -12.95 4.54 13.96
C TYR A 221 -12.52 3.33 14.78
N THR A 222 -12.16 3.58 16.03
CA THR A 222 -12.03 2.50 17.00
C THR A 222 -13.40 1.83 17.17
N THR A 223 -13.43 0.53 17.47
CA THR A 223 -14.69 -0.19 17.74
C THR A 223 -15.55 0.51 18.79
N GLY A 224 -14.92 1.20 19.75
CA GLY A 224 -15.60 2.01 20.76
C GLY A 224 -16.29 3.26 20.20
N GLU A 225 -15.71 3.93 19.20
CA GLU A 225 -16.30 5.10 18.55
C GLU A 225 -17.47 4.73 17.63
N MET A 226 -17.41 3.56 16.99
CA MET A 226 -18.56 3.02 16.24
C MET A 226 -19.73 2.68 17.17
N LEU A 227 -19.42 2.11 18.35
CA LEU A 227 -20.43 1.79 19.34
C LEU A 227 -21.07 3.06 19.92
N SER A 228 -20.27 4.10 20.19
CA SER A 228 -20.76 5.36 20.75
C SER A 228 -21.67 6.11 19.79
N LEU A 229 -21.34 6.13 18.48
CA LEU A 229 -22.19 6.70 17.44
C LEU A 229 -23.51 5.94 17.31
N ALA A 230 -23.47 4.61 17.31
CA ALA A 230 -24.67 3.77 17.23
C ALA A 230 -25.62 4.01 18.41
N VAL A 231 -25.07 4.05 19.64
CA VAL A 231 -25.86 4.34 20.86
C VAL A 231 -26.41 5.76 20.84
N GLY A 232 -25.61 6.74 20.43
CA GLY A 232 -26.05 8.14 20.32
C GLY A 232 -27.23 8.31 19.36
N ILE A 233 -27.17 7.68 18.19
CA ILE A 233 -28.27 7.69 17.21
C ILE A 233 -29.53 7.05 17.79
N LEU A 234 -29.40 5.92 18.47
CA LEU A 234 -30.52 5.19 19.05
C LEU A 234 -31.24 6.00 20.14
N VAL A 235 -30.48 6.70 21.00
CA VAL A 235 -31.03 7.60 22.03
C VAL A 235 -31.72 8.81 21.39
N CYS A 236 -31.10 9.44 20.38
CA CYS A 236 -31.72 10.55 19.66
C CYS A 236 -33.05 10.15 18.99
N CYS A 237 -33.10 8.98 18.35
CA CYS A 237 -34.33 8.43 17.77
C CYS A 237 -35.41 8.21 18.83
N LEU A 238 -35.05 7.65 19.99
CA LEU A 238 -35.98 7.44 21.10
C LEU A 238 -36.54 8.77 21.64
N CYS A 239 -35.68 9.78 21.83
CA CYS A 239 -36.09 11.12 22.26
C CYS A 239 -37.06 11.78 21.27
N LEU A 240 -36.80 11.67 19.97
CA LEU A 240 -37.70 12.19 18.93
C LEU A 240 -39.05 11.47 18.93
N LEU A 241 -39.07 10.14 19.05
CA LEU A 241 -40.31 9.36 19.15
C LEU A 241 -41.13 9.76 20.37
N LEU A 242 -40.50 9.96 21.52
CA LEU A 242 -41.16 10.43 22.73
C LEU A 242 -41.71 11.84 22.56
N ALA A 243 -40.94 12.77 21.97
CA ALA A 243 -41.39 14.13 21.68
C ALA A 243 -42.63 14.12 20.75
N VAL A 244 -42.58 13.36 19.66
CA VAL A 244 -43.71 13.18 18.74
C VAL A 244 -44.91 12.57 19.47
N TYR A 245 -44.70 11.56 20.31
CA TYR A 245 -45.75 10.95 21.12
C TYR A 245 -46.43 11.97 22.05
N PHE A 246 -45.65 12.78 22.77
CA PHE A 246 -46.19 13.82 23.66
C PHE A 246 -46.92 14.93 22.91
N ILE A 247 -46.40 15.36 21.75
CA ILE A 247 -47.06 16.33 20.88
C ILE A 247 -48.40 15.77 20.38
N ALA A 248 -48.40 14.54 19.86
CA ALA A 248 -49.61 13.85 19.40
C ALA A 248 -50.63 13.67 20.53
N ARG A 249 -50.17 13.29 21.74
CA ARG A 249 -51.02 13.16 22.94
C ARG A 249 -51.64 14.49 23.35
N LYS A 250 -50.87 15.59 23.31
CA LYS A 250 -51.37 16.95 23.62
C LYS A 250 -52.42 17.40 22.61
N ILE A 251 -52.20 17.14 21.32
CA ILE A 251 -53.17 17.42 20.25
C ILE A 251 -54.45 16.60 20.44
N ARG A 252 -54.35 15.28 20.71
CA ARG A 252 -55.50 14.41 20.99
C ARG A 252 -56.31 14.91 22.20
N LYS A 253 -55.65 15.31 23.30
CA LYS A 253 -56.32 15.84 24.50
C LYS A 253 -57.03 17.17 24.22
N LYS A 254 -56.41 18.09 23.45
CA LYS A 254 -57.06 19.33 23.01
C LYS A 254 -58.29 19.07 22.14
N ARG A 255 -58.21 18.16 21.16
CA ARG A 255 -59.36 17.77 20.32
C ARG A 255 -60.50 17.16 21.13
N LEU A 256 -60.18 16.32 22.13
CA LEU A 256 -61.18 15.71 23.00
C LEU A 256 -61.83 16.72 23.96
N GLY A 257 -61.09 17.73 24.42
CA GLY A 257 -61.60 18.85 25.21
C GLY A 257 -62.54 19.75 24.41
N ASN A 258 -62.16 20.11 23.18
CA ASN A 258 -62.99 20.94 22.29
C ASN A 258 -64.31 20.26 21.89
N ARG A 259 -64.32 18.92 21.79
CA ARG A 259 -65.53 18.15 21.47
C ARG A 259 -66.57 18.15 22.60
N LYS A 260 -66.19 18.51 23.83
CA LYS A 260 -67.10 18.59 24.99
C LYS A 260 -67.74 19.97 25.19
N SER A 261 -67.32 21.02 24.46
CA SER A 261 -67.83 22.39 24.64
C SER A 261 -68.77 22.89 23.53
N VAL A 262 -69.47 21.99 22.83
CA VAL A 262 -70.52 22.38 21.88
C VAL A 262 -71.81 22.61 22.67
N VAL A 263 -72.02 23.84 23.14
CA VAL A 263 -73.27 24.28 23.77
C VAL A 263 -74.29 24.58 22.66
N PHE A 264 -75.41 23.86 22.64
CA PHE A 264 -76.52 24.15 21.74
C PHE A 264 -77.36 25.29 22.33
N THR A 265 -77.49 26.41 21.61
CA THR A 265 -78.37 27.50 22.00
C THR A 265 -79.72 27.39 21.30
N SER A 266 -80.76 27.22 22.11
CA SER A 266 -82.17 27.54 21.90
C SER A 266 -82.49 28.83 21.13
N ALA A 267 -82.77 28.82 19.82
CA ALA A 267 -83.40 29.98 19.18
C ALA A 267 -84.93 29.92 19.41
N ARG A 268 -85.50 30.94 20.09
CA ARG A 268 -86.95 31.11 20.20
C ARG A 268 -87.52 31.56 18.85
N ALA A 269 -88.53 30.85 18.37
CA ALA A 269 -89.37 31.30 17.26
C ALA A 269 -90.22 32.48 17.73
N THR A 270 -90.17 33.59 17.00
CA THR A 270 -91.16 34.66 17.07
C THR A 270 -92.35 34.25 16.22
N GLU A 271 -93.48 33.97 16.86
CA GLU A 271 -94.80 33.90 16.22
C GLU A 271 -95.28 35.34 15.95
N ALA A 272 -95.84 35.54 14.75
CA ALA A 272 -96.66 36.68 14.36
C ALA A 272 -98.06 36.15 14.03
#